data_AF-A0A2M7XC16-F1
#
_entry.id   AF-A0A2M7XC16-F1
#
_cell.length_a   1.000
_cell.length_b   1.000
_cell.length_c   1.000
_cell.angle_alpha   90.00
_cell.angle_beta   90.00
_cell.angle_gamma   90.00
#
_symmetry.space_group_name_H-M   'P 1'
#
loop_
_entity.id
_entity.type
_entity.pdbx_description
1 polymer ?
#
loop_
_entity_poly.entity_id
_entity_poly.type
_entity_poly.pdbx_seq_one_letter_code
_entity_poly.pdbx_strand_id
1 'polypeptide(L)'
;MNSFAVLAIVFINVALLGFACFVFWFTFRAMRTVPWIRTRRFIRKTLLELADVQPGEVVVDLGSGDGSIVLTAAQEFQHKVWESNNFVF
;
A
#
# COMPACT_ATOMS: atom_id res chain seq x y z
N MET A 1 15.23 -42.18 -27.00
CA MET A 1 15.17 -41.47 -25.70
C MET A 1 14.18 -42.21 -24.82
N ASN A 2 14.60 -42.62 -23.61
CA ASN A 2 13.73 -43.38 -22.71
C ASN A 2 12.57 -42.50 -22.25
N SER A 3 11.35 -43.03 -22.18
CA SER A 3 10.16 -42.28 -21.76
C SER A 3 10.32 -41.63 -20.38
N PHE A 4 11.09 -42.26 -19.49
CA PHE A 4 11.49 -41.69 -18.20
C PHE A 4 12.32 -40.40 -18.31
N ALA A 5 13.21 -40.30 -19.29
CA ALA A 5 14.02 -39.11 -19.52
C ALA A 5 13.15 -37.94 -20.01
N VAL A 6 12.16 -38.21 -20.86
CA VAL A 6 11.21 -37.19 -21.34
C VAL A 6 10.38 -36.64 -20.18
N LEU A 7 9.86 -37.52 -19.31
CA LEU A 7 9.09 -37.10 -18.13
C LEU A 7 9.92 -36.26 -17.16
N ALA A 8 11.18 -36.63 -16.93
CA ALA A 8 12.09 -35.85 -16.09
C ALA A 8 12.34 -34.45 -16.67
N ILE A 9 12.57 -34.34 -17.98
CA ILE A 9 12.77 -33.05 -18.66
C ILE A 9 11.52 -32.17 -18.53
N VAL A 10 10.33 -32.71 -18.78
CA VAL A 10 9.07 -31.95 -18.64
C VAL A 10 8.88 -31.47 -17.21
N PHE A 11 9.11 -32.33 -16.21
CA PHE A 11 9.01 -31.96 -14.81
C PHE A 11 9.98 -30.82 -14.44
N ILE A 12 11.24 -30.91 -14.88
CA ILE A 12 12.25 -29.86 -14.65
C ILE A 12 11.80 -28.53 -15.27
N ASN A 13 11.28 -28.54 -16.49
CA ASN A 13 10.81 -27.31 -17.14
C ASN A 13 9.61 -26.68 -16.41
N VAL A 14 8.66 -27.49 -15.93
CA VAL A 14 7.54 -27.00 -15.12
C VAL A 14 8.03 -26.41 -13.80
N ALA A 15 8.98 -27.06 -13.14
CA ALA A 15 9.56 -26.55 -11.90
C ALA A 15 10.31 -25.22 -12.12
N LEU A 16 11.10 -25.11 -13.20
CA LEU A 16 11.80 -23.88 -13.58
C LEU A 16 10.82 -22.74 -13.90
N LEU A 17 9.75 -23.03 -14.63
CA LEU A 17 8.71 -22.04 -14.93
C LEU A 17 8.00 -21.57 -13.64
N GLY A 18 7.65 -22.51 -12.75
CA GLY A 18 7.06 -22.19 -11.45
C GLY A 18 7.97 -21.31 -10.60
N PHE A 19 9.27 -21.60 -10.56
CA PHE A 19 10.25 -20.79 -9.85
C PHE A 19 10.38 -19.39 -10.48
N ALA A 20 10.42 -19.28 -11.80
CA ALA A 20 10.44 -17.99 -12.49
C ALA A 20 9.19 -17.15 -12.18
N CYS A 21 8.00 -17.76 -12.19
CA CYS A 21 6.76 -17.09 -11.79
C CYS A 21 6.79 -16.62 -10.33
N PHE A 22 7.35 -17.43 -9.42
CA PHE A 22 7.51 -17.06 -8.02
C PHE A 22 8.45 -15.86 -7.84
N VAL A 23 9.62 -15.88 -8.49
CA VAL A 23 10.57 -14.77 -8.45
C VAL A 23 9.94 -13.50 -9.04
N PHE A 24 9.27 -13.61 -10.19
CA PHE A 24 8.57 -12.48 -10.80
C PHE A 24 7.49 -11.91 -9.87
N TRP A 25 6.65 -12.76 -9.26
CA TRP A 25 5.64 -12.32 -8.33
C TRP A 25 6.26 -11.60 -7.12
N PHE A 26 7.34 -12.15 -6.57
CA PHE A 26 8.03 -11.57 -5.42
C PHE A 26 8.65 -10.21 -5.74
N THR A 27 9.40 -10.10 -6.84
CA THR A 27 10.04 -8.84 -7.25
C THR A 27 9.01 -7.79 -7.67
N PHE A 28 7.95 -8.20 -8.36
CA PHE A 28 6.85 -7.31 -8.72
C PHE A 28 6.14 -6.74 -7.50
N ARG A 29 5.96 -7.54 -6.43
CA ARG A 29 5.45 -7.03 -5.15
C ARG A 29 6.41 -6.05 -4.50
N ALA A 30 7.70 -6.38 -4.45
CA ALA A 30 8.72 -5.53 -3.83
C ALA A 30 8.85 -4.17 -4.53
N MET A 31 8.71 -4.10 -5.86
CA MET A 31 8.75 -2.83 -6.60
C MET A 31 7.54 -1.93 -6.35
N ARG A 32 6.41 -2.47 -5.89
CA ARG A 32 5.16 -1.71 -5.69
C ARG A 32 4.97 -1.22 -4.27
N THR A 33 5.88 -1.50 -3.36
CA THR A 33 5.82 -1.02 -1.98
C THR A 33 6.60 0.28 -1.83
N VAL A 34 5.97 1.29 -1.24
CA VAL A 34 6.63 2.54 -0.84
C VAL A 34 7.16 2.34 0.58
N PRO A 35 8.43 2.72 0.88
CA PRO A 35 8.94 2.65 2.25
C PRO A 35 8.18 3.63 3.15
N TRP A 36 7.95 3.23 4.40
CA TRP A 36 7.31 4.11 5.37
C TRP A 36 8.25 5.27 5.73
N ILE A 37 7.85 6.50 5.39
CA ILE A 37 8.56 7.73 5.74
C ILE A 37 7.53 8.71 6.32
N ARG A 38 7.76 9.15 7.56
CA ARG A 38 6.85 10.07 8.23
C ARG A 38 6.88 11.47 7.59
N THR A 39 5.72 11.95 7.17
CA THR A 39 5.52 13.33 6.70
C THR A 39 5.73 14.33 7.84
N ARG A 40 6.56 15.36 7.62
CA ARG A 40 6.85 16.41 8.60
C ARG A 40 5.59 17.18 8.98
N ARG A 41 5.48 17.61 10.25
CA ARG A 41 4.27 18.25 10.79
C ARG A 41 3.82 19.48 9.99
N PHE A 42 4.74 20.36 9.59
CA PHE A 42 4.39 21.56 8.82
C PHE A 42 3.79 21.19 7.45
N ILE A 43 4.34 20.17 6.77
CA ILE A 43 3.83 19.70 5.47
C ILE A 43 2.41 19.15 5.63
N ARG A 44 2.13 18.39 6.69
CA ARG A 44 0.77 17.86 6.95
C ARG A 44 -0.25 18.98 7.12
N LYS A 45 0.09 20.02 7.88
CA LYS A 45 -0.79 21.18 8.07
C LYS A 45 -1.03 21.92 6.77
N THR A 46 0.03 22.25 6.03
CA THR A 46 -0.10 22.92 4.73
C THR A 46 -0.92 22.09 3.75
N LEU A 47 -0.76 20.76 3.74
CA LEU A 47 -1.57 19.88 2.89
C LEU A 47 -3.07 19.95 3.24
N LEU A 48 -3.40 19.95 4.53
CA LEU A 48 -4.79 20.06 5.00
C LEU A 48 -5.38 21.46 4.77
N GLU A 49 -4.60 22.52 4.94
CA GLU A 49 -5.00 23.90 4.62
C GLU A 49 -5.27 24.06 3.11
N LEU A 50 -4.42 23.48 2.27
CA LEU A 50 -4.59 23.50 0.81
C LEU A 50 -5.75 22.64 0.32
N ALA A 51 -6.13 21.62 1.08
CA ALA A 51 -7.25 20.75 0.75
C ALA A 51 -8.61 21.45 0.93
N ASP A 52 -8.68 22.52 1.72
CA ASP A 52 -9.87 23.35 1.96
C ASP A 52 -11.15 22.52 2.15
N VAL A 53 -11.06 21.53 3.03
CA VAL A 53 -12.12 20.55 3.26
C VAL A 53 -13.33 21.24 3.88
N GLN A 54 -14.51 21.00 3.32
CA GLN A 54 -15.75 21.66 3.76
C GLN A 54 -16.47 20.88 4.87
N PRO A 55 -17.32 21.54 5.68
CA PRO A 55 -18.14 20.85 6.68
C PRO A 55 -19.00 19.74 6.04
N GLY A 56 -18.89 18.53 6.58
CA GLY A 56 -19.60 17.35 6.10
C GLY A 56 -18.83 16.48 5.10
N GLU A 57 -17.68 16.95 4.61
CA GLU A 57 -16.78 16.14 3.79
C GLU A 57 -15.96 15.15 4.65
N VAL A 58 -15.45 14.12 3.99
CA VAL A 58 -14.69 13.04 4.64
C VAL A 58 -13.26 13.04 4.12
N VAL A 59 -12.31 13.14 5.04
CA VAL A 59 -10.89 13.01 4.72
C VAL A 59 -10.49 11.52 4.74
N VAL A 60 -9.80 11.08 3.68
CA VAL A 60 -9.27 9.71 3.56
C VAL A 60 -7.79 9.79 3.16
N ASP A 61 -6.92 9.19 3.98
CA ASP A 61 -5.48 9.13 3.73
C ASP A 61 -5.08 7.76 3.15
N LEU A 62 -4.72 7.73 1.86
CA LEU A 62 -4.39 6.51 1.12
C LEU A 62 -2.96 6.06 1.44
N GLY A 63 -2.84 5.27 2.49
CA GLY A 63 -1.54 4.82 3.01
C GLY A 63 -1.11 5.61 4.24
N SER A 64 -2.03 5.75 5.20
CA SER A 64 -1.88 6.59 6.39
C SER A 64 -0.67 6.30 7.27
N GLY A 65 -0.05 5.13 7.13
CA GLY A 65 1.14 4.75 7.87
C GLY A 65 0.88 4.71 9.38
N ASP A 66 1.24 5.80 10.08
CA ASP A 66 1.01 5.97 11.51
C ASP A 66 -0.25 6.80 11.85
N GLY A 67 -1.07 7.15 10.85
CA GLY A 67 -2.31 7.91 11.03
C GLY A 67 -2.10 9.39 11.33
N SER A 68 -0.86 9.90 11.28
CA SER A 68 -0.57 11.27 11.75
C SER A 68 -1.23 12.38 10.94
N ILE A 69 -1.54 12.18 9.66
CA ILE A 69 -2.32 13.13 8.83
C ILE A 69 -3.79 13.13 9.27
N VAL A 70 -4.40 11.95 9.37
CA VAL A 70 -5.79 11.73 9.84
C VAL A 70 -6.00 12.34 11.22
N LEU A 71 -5.10 12.08 12.17
CA LEU A 71 -5.14 12.67 13.51
C LEU A 71 -5.04 14.20 13.48
N THR A 72 -4.18 14.75 12.62
CA THR A 72 -4.05 16.22 12.47
C THR A 72 -5.35 16.81 11.91
N ALA A 73 -5.99 16.15 10.95
CA ALA A 73 -7.26 16.59 10.36
C ALA A 73 -8.41 16.60 11.38
N ALA A 74 -8.55 15.55 12.20
CA ALA A 74 -9.58 15.48 13.24
C ALA A 74 -9.34 16.52 14.36
N GLN A 75 -8.12 16.61 14.87
CA GLN A 75 -7.81 17.44 16.04
C GLN A 75 -7.72 18.93 15.74
N GLU A 76 -7.13 19.30 14.59
CA GLU A 76 -6.82 20.70 14.29
C GLU A 76 -7.82 21.34 13.30
N PHE A 77 -8.53 20.54 12.50
CA PHE A 77 -9.45 21.05 11.46
C PHE A 77 -10.92 20.63 11.63
N GLN A 78 -11.26 19.88 12.70
CA GLN A 78 -12.62 19.44 13.02
C GLN A 78 -13.39 18.76 11.87
N HIS A 79 -12.67 18.06 10.98
CA HIS A 79 -13.29 17.32 9.89
C HIS A 79 -13.57 15.88 10.26
N LYS A 80 -14.60 15.29 9.65
CA LYS A 80 -14.89 13.87 9.80
C LYS A 80 -13.82 13.06 9.07
N VAL A 81 -13.11 12.20 9.78
CA VAL A 81 -12.05 11.38 9.17
C VAL A 81 -12.46 9.92 9.14
N TRP A 82 -12.17 9.26 8.02
CA TRP A 82 -12.43 7.83 7.85
C TRP A 82 -11.10 7.09 7.73
N GLU A 83 -10.89 6.16 8.66
CA GLU A 83 -9.84 5.14 8.58
C GLU A 83 -10.53 3.79 8.35
N SER A 84 -9.85 2.86 7.66
CA SER A 84 -10.50 1.69 7.02
C SER A 84 -11.34 0.78 7.92
N ASN A 85 -11.29 0.98 9.24
CA ASN A 85 -12.03 0.22 10.23
C ASN A 85 -12.92 1.03 11.18
N ASN A 86 -12.97 2.38 11.14
CA ASN A 86 -13.92 3.21 11.93
C ASN A 86 -13.88 4.70 11.56
N PHE A 87 -14.98 5.41 11.83
CA PHE A 87 -14.99 6.88 11.85
C PHE A 87 -14.36 7.39 13.15
N VAL A 88 -13.46 8.36 13.02
CA VAL A 88 -12.94 9.12 14.16
C VAL A 88 -13.60 10.50 14.11
N PHE A 89 -14.28 10.85 15.21
CA PHE A 89 -15.09 12.07 15.36
C PHE A 89 -14.23 13.31 15.56
#